data_AF-A0A969SZ73-F1
#
_entry.id   AF-A0A969SZ73-F1
#
_cell.length_a   1.000
_cell.length_b   1.000
_cell.length_c   1.000
_cell.angle_alpha   90.00
_cell.angle_beta   90.00
_cell.angle_gamma   90.00
#
_symmetry.space_group_name_H-M   'P 1'
#
loop_
_entity.id
_entity.type
_entity.pdbx_description
1 polymer ?
#
loop_
_entity_poly.entity_id
_entity_poly.type
_entity_poly.pdbx_seq_one_letter_code
_entity_poly.pdbx_strand_id
1 'polypeptide(L)' 'RGGRIGGFTATTSSRVLKGSGLSSSAALEVLVGSIFNELFNAGRFTPVELAIIGQEAENVYFGKPCGLMDA' A
#
# COMPACT_ATOMS: atom_id res chain seq x y z
N ARG A 1 -3.52 7.02 12.85
CA ARG A 1 -4.80 7.35 12.15
C ARG A 1 -5.24 6.08 11.44
N GLY A 2 -6.53 5.74 11.39
CA GLY A 2 -6.97 4.47 10.80
C GLY A 2 -8.28 4.59 10.04
N GLY A 3 -8.49 3.69 9.09
CA GLY A 3 -9.72 3.56 8.30
C GLY A 3 -10.58 2.39 8.76
N ARG A 4 -11.80 2.31 8.23
CA ARG A 4 -12.64 1.12 8.31
C ARG A 4 -12.02 0.01 7.47
N ILE A 5 -12.13 -1.22 7.96
CA ILE A 5 -11.64 -2.43 7.29
C ILE A 5 -12.75 -3.47 7.22
N GLY A 6 -12.64 -4.38 6.25
CA GLY A 6 -13.49 -5.56 6.11
C GLY A 6 -12.80 -6.60 5.23
N GLY A 7 -13.36 -7.80 5.18
CA GLY A 7 -12.85 -8.86 4.31
C GLY A 7 -13.16 -8.59 2.84
N PHE A 8 -12.21 -8.91 1.95
CA PHE A 8 -12.43 -8.96 0.51
C PHE A 8 -11.59 -10.07 -0.11
N THR A 9 -11.91 -10.45 -1.34
CA THR A 9 -11.10 -11.35 -2.15
C THR A 9 -10.64 -10.60 -3.38
N ALA A 10 -9.33 -10.63 -3.67
CA ALA A 10 -8.75 -10.03 -4.85
C ALA A 10 -7.70 -10.94 -5.48
N THR A 11 -7.52 -10.78 -6.78
CA THR A 11 -6.43 -11.40 -7.54
C THR A 11 -5.60 -10.26 -8.13
N THR A 12 -4.30 -10.30 -7.89
CA THR A 12 -3.36 -9.30 -8.40
C THR A 12 -2.44 -9.93 -9.45
N SER A 13 -2.14 -9.17 -10.50
CA SER A 13 -1.15 -9.52 -11.51
C SER A 13 -0.30 -8.29 -11.78
N SER A 14 1.02 -8.48 -11.83
CA SER A 14 1.96 -7.39 -12.04
C SER A 14 2.90 -7.74 -13.19
N ARG A 15 3.16 -6.74 -14.04
CA ARG A 15 4.23 -6.79 -15.05
C ARG A 15 5.58 -6.37 -14.47
N VAL A 16 5.60 -5.86 -13.24
CA VAL A 16 6.83 -5.49 -12.54
C VAL A 16 7.49 -6.76 -12.02
N LEU A 17 8.71 -7.01 -12.48
CA LEU A 17 9.51 -8.15 -12.06
C LEU A 17 9.78 -8.07 -10.56
N LYS A 18 9.52 -9.17 -9.85
CA LYS A 18 9.81 -9.28 -8.41
C LYS A 18 11.31 -9.05 -8.17
N GLY A 19 11.65 -8.16 -7.24
CA GLY A 19 13.04 -7.89 -6.88
C GLY A 19 13.85 -7.08 -7.91
N SER A 20 13.20 -6.45 -8.87
CA SER A 20 13.87 -5.61 -9.90
C SER A 20 14.40 -4.26 -9.39
N GLY A 21 14.21 -3.95 -8.11
CA GLY A 21 14.57 -2.62 -7.56
C GLY A 21 13.65 -1.48 -8.04
N LEU A 22 12.55 -1.79 -8.73
CA LEU A 22 11.52 -0.82 -9.16
C LEU A 22 10.38 -0.69 -8.12
N SER A 23 10.69 -0.81 -6.83
CA SER A 23 9.72 -0.67 -5.72
C SER A 23 8.43 -1.50 -5.87
N SER A 24 8.59 -2.79 -6.20
CA SER A 24 7.46 -3.70 -6.35
C SER A 24 6.64 -3.93 -5.06
N SER A 25 7.22 -3.68 -3.88
CA SER A 25 6.54 -3.76 -2.58
C SER A 25 5.60 -2.57 -2.37
N ALA A 26 6.13 -1.36 -2.49
CA ALA A 26 5.35 -0.13 -2.36
C ALA A 26 4.15 -0.06 -3.32
N ALA A 27 4.34 -0.47 -4.59
CA ALA A 27 3.23 -0.54 -5.54
C ALA A 27 2.10 -1.47 -5.08
N LEU A 28 2.44 -2.57 -4.39
CA LEU A 28 1.46 -3.49 -3.82
C LEU A 28 0.78 -2.87 -2.58
N GLU A 29 1.54 -2.20 -1.72
CA GLU A 29 1.02 -1.56 -0.51
C GLU A 29 0.06 -0.42 -0.83
N VAL A 30 0.40 0.45 -1.78
CA VAL A 30 -0.49 1.52 -2.28
C VAL A 30 -1.72 0.94 -2.96
N LEU A 31 -1.57 -0.16 -3.73
CA LEU A 31 -2.72 -0.85 -4.34
C LEU A 31 -3.67 -1.37 -3.26
N VAL A 32 -3.16 -2.05 -2.24
CA VAL A 32 -3.97 -2.59 -1.14
C VAL A 32 -4.62 -1.45 -0.35
N GLY A 33 -3.88 -0.39 -0.04
CA GLY A 33 -4.41 0.82 0.61
C GLY A 33 -5.53 1.48 -0.20
N SER A 34 -5.38 1.56 -1.51
CA SER A 34 -6.41 2.10 -2.42
C SER A 34 -7.67 1.23 -2.43
N ILE A 35 -7.53 -0.09 -2.45
CA ILE A 35 -8.66 -1.02 -2.37
C ILE A 35 -9.45 -0.80 -1.07
N PHE A 36 -8.78 -0.73 0.08
CA PHE A 36 -9.45 -0.45 1.35
C PHE A 36 -10.07 0.95 1.40
N ASN A 37 -9.43 1.93 0.77
CA ASN A 37 -9.94 3.30 0.70
C ASN A 37 -11.28 3.36 -0.05
N GLU A 38 -11.35 2.69 -1.20
CA GLU A 38 -12.56 2.63 -2.02
C GLU A 38 -13.65 1.77 -1.38
N LEU A 39 -13.32 0.56 -0.90
CA LEU A 39 -14.33 -0.37 -0.40
C LEU A 39 -14.96 0.05 0.93
N PHE A 40 -14.19 0.68 1.83
CA PHE A 40 -14.63 0.88 3.21
C PHE A 40 -14.57 2.33 3.69
N ASN A 41 -13.88 3.21 2.96
CA ASN A 41 -13.59 4.57 3.40
C ASN A 41 -14.07 5.65 2.41
N ALA A 42 -14.80 5.28 1.36
CA ALA A 42 -15.38 6.20 0.38
C ALA A 42 -14.35 7.19 -0.21
N GLY A 43 -13.13 6.71 -0.50
CA GLY A 43 -12.08 7.53 -1.09
C GLY A 43 -11.53 8.61 -0.16
N ARG A 44 -11.76 8.51 1.16
CA ARG A 44 -11.36 9.51 2.16
C ARG A 44 -9.86 9.80 2.17
N PHE A 45 -9.02 8.79 1.96
CA PHE A 45 -7.57 8.93 2.03
C PHE A 45 -7.00 9.43 0.71
N THR A 46 -6.10 10.40 0.79
CA THR A 46 -5.36 10.91 -0.37
C THR A 46 -4.25 9.93 -0.78
N PRO A 47 -3.74 9.99 -2.03
CA PRO A 47 -2.62 9.16 -2.47
C PRO A 47 -1.38 9.27 -1.57
N VAL A 48 -1.07 10.48 -1.09
CA VAL A 48 0.05 10.72 -0.18
C VAL A 48 -0.18 10.07 1.19
N GLU A 49 -1.40 10.13 1.72
CA GLU A 49 -1.73 9.43 2.97
C GLU A 49 -1.62 7.91 2.81
N LEU A 50 -2.02 7.37 1.66
CA LEU A 50 -1.87 5.95 1.37
C LEU A 50 -0.40 5.53 1.26
N ALA A 51 0.45 6.35 0.63
CA ALA A 51 1.90 6.13 0.56
C ALA A 51 2.54 6.14 1.96
N ILE A 52 2.14 7.09 2.83
CA ILE A 52 2.62 7.14 4.23
C ILE A 52 2.19 5.90 5.00
N ILE A 53 0.94 5.43 4.82
CA ILE A 53 0.43 4.22 5.47
C ILE A 53 1.19 2.97 5.00
N GLY A 54 1.47 2.86 3.70
CA GLY A 54 2.27 1.77 3.13
C GLY A 54 3.68 1.76 3.70
N GLN A 55 4.35 2.91 3.68
CA GLN A 55 5.68 3.08 4.27
C GLN A 55 5.72 2.71 5.76
N GLU A 56 4.71 3.13 6.54
CA GLU A 56 4.61 2.74 7.95
C GLU A 56 4.49 1.23 8.10
N ALA A 57 3.73 0.55 7.25
CA ALA A 57 3.64 -0.90 7.23
C ALA A 57 4.99 -1.57 6.88
N GLU A 58 5.70 -1.08 5.87
CA GLU A 58 7.02 -1.62 5.48
C GLU A 58 8.07 -1.43 6.59
N ASN A 59 8.10 -0.24 7.19
CA ASN A 59 9.05 0.10 8.25
C ASN A 59 8.75 -0.63 9.57
N VAL A 60 7.49 -0.70 9.99
CA VAL A 60 7.10 -1.19 11.33
C VAL A 60 6.79 -2.68 11.31
N TYR A 61 6.02 -3.16 10.33
CA TYR A 61 5.59 -4.56 10.30
C TYR A 61 6.63 -5.45 9.63
N PHE A 62 7.21 -5.02 8.51
CA PHE A 62 8.24 -5.79 7.81
C PHE A 62 9.67 -5.47 8.26
N GLY A 63 9.86 -4.42 9.07
CA GLY A 63 11.17 -4.04 9.61
C GLY A 63 12.16 -3.58 8.55
N LYS A 64 11.68 -3.08 7.40
CA LYS A 64 12.50 -2.66 6.27
C LYS A 64 12.52 -1.14 6.18
N PRO A 65 13.60 -0.46 6.60
CA PRO A 65 13.67 1.00 6.52
C PRO A 65 13.66 1.47 5.06
N CYS A 66 12.59 2.15 4.65
CA CYS A 66 12.41 2.75 3.33
C CYS A 66 11.98 4.23 3.41
N GLY A 67 12.33 4.99 2.38
CA GLY A 67 11.94 6.40 2.24
C GLY A 67 10.57 6.55 1.60
N LEU A 68 9.97 7.74 1.71
CA LEU A 68 8.67 8.02 1.07
C LEU A 68 8.76 8.02 -0.47
N MET A 69 9.96 8.16 -1.04
CA MET A 69 10.18 8.18 -2.49
C MET A 69 9.89 6.82 -3.14
N ASP A 70 9.97 5.74 -2.37
CA ASP A 70 9.65 4.40 -2.84
C ASP A 70 8.13 4.13 -2.81
N ALA A 71 7.38 4.91 -2.01
CA ALA A 71 5.96 4.74 -1.70
C ALA A 71 5.01 5.54 -2.60
#